data_AF-A0A420BIN2-F1
#
_entry.id   AF-A0A420BIN2-F1
#
_cell.length_a   1.000
_cell.length_b   1.000
_cell.length_c   1.000
_cell.angle_alpha   90.00
_cell.angle_beta   90.00
_cell.angle_gamma   90.00
#
_symmetry.space_group_name_H-M   'P 1'
#
loop_
_entity.id
_entity.type
_entity.pdbx_description
1 polymer ?
#
loop_
_entity_poly.entity_id
_entity_poly.type
_entity_poly.pdbx_seq_one_letter_code
_entity_poly.pdbx_strand_id
1 'polypeptide(L)'
;MEARKKMDEGQTVDFVAAVIPELNLRLRKTELKKDYKNIVNVISQFAEDVIYAKDWRRFEWVMQVVAYVLERGTSELQIVINGLLPKTFSRFKKACNTIEWSHLEARLPLSIQQLILPEGRND
;
A
#
# COMPACT_ATOMS: atom_id res chain seq x y z
N MET A 1 -17.96 10.93 -21.05
CA MET A 1 -17.51 10.44 -19.73
C MET A 1 -16.09 10.94 -19.55
N GLU A 2 -15.88 12.02 -18.79
CA GLU A 2 -14.53 12.58 -18.60
C GLU A 2 -13.64 11.51 -17.95
N ALA A 3 -12.55 11.15 -18.63
CA ALA A 3 -11.55 10.27 -18.06
C ALA A 3 -11.01 10.95 -16.79
N ARG A 4 -11.37 10.43 -15.62
CA ARG A 4 -10.88 10.96 -14.35
C ARG A 4 -9.35 10.98 -14.41
N LYS A 5 -8.75 12.16 -14.30
CA LYS A 5 -7.30 12.35 -14.32
C LYS A 5 -6.67 11.44 -13.27
N LYS A 6 -5.74 10.58 -13.70
CA LYS A 6 -4.96 9.71 -12.81
C LYS A 6 -4.05 10.55 -11.92
N MET A 7 -3.83 10.10 -10.69
CA MET A 7 -2.95 10.72 -9.72
C MET A 7 -1.50 10.51 -10.14
N ASP A 8 -0.81 11.61 -10.38
CA ASP A 8 0.64 11.61 -10.53
C ASP A 8 1.35 11.51 -9.17
N GLU A 9 2.67 11.57 -9.19
CA GLU A 9 3.53 11.37 -8.03
C GLU A 9 3.36 12.44 -6.94
N GLY A 10 3.29 13.72 -7.33
CA GLY A 10 3.01 14.81 -6.40
C GLY A 10 1.63 14.68 -5.76
N GLN A 11 0.61 14.37 -6.57
CA GLN A 11 -0.74 14.13 -6.08
C GLN A 11 -0.83 12.93 -5.15
N THR A 12 -0.03 11.89 -5.40
CA THR A 12 0.07 10.71 -4.53
C THR A 12 0.66 11.08 -3.18
N VAL A 13 1.77 11.81 -3.16
CA VAL A 13 2.39 12.28 -1.91
C VAL A 13 1.43 13.14 -1.11
N ASP A 14 0.80 14.14 -1.73
CA ASP A 14 -0.11 15.05 -1.03
C ASP A 14 -1.32 14.31 -0.48
N PHE A 15 -1.89 13.37 -1.25
CA PHE A 15 -3.01 12.55 -0.78
C PHE A 15 -2.62 11.68 0.42
N VAL A 16 -1.52 10.91 0.31
CA VAL A 16 -1.11 10.00 1.39
C VAL A 16 -0.74 10.79 2.65
N ALA A 17 -0.03 11.92 2.51
CA ALA A 17 0.30 12.77 3.64
C ALA A 17 -0.92 13.41 4.31
N ALA A 18 -1.99 13.69 3.56
CA ALA A 18 -3.24 14.21 4.12
C ALA A 18 -4.03 13.13 4.87
N VAL A 19 -4.05 11.89 4.35
CA VAL A 19 -4.85 10.78 4.91
C VAL A 19 -4.10 9.99 6.00
N ILE A 20 -2.77 9.99 5.96
CA ILE A 20 -1.88 9.39 6.96
C ILE A 20 -0.85 10.45 7.38
N PRO A 21 -1.21 11.38 8.28
CA PRO A 21 -0.37 12.51 8.68
C PRO A 21 1.02 12.10 9.22
N GLU A 22 1.13 10.91 9.82
CA GLU A 22 2.39 10.34 10.32
C GLU A 22 3.43 10.14 9.21
N LEU A 23 2.98 9.97 7.97
CA LEU A 23 3.84 9.84 6.81
C LEU A 23 4.27 11.19 6.24
N ASN A 24 3.69 12.31 6.67
CA ASN A 24 3.92 13.62 6.05
C ASN A 24 5.42 14.01 6.04
N LEU A 25 6.10 13.90 7.19
CA LEU A 25 7.53 14.21 7.27
C LEU A 25 8.38 13.21 6.48
N ARG A 26 7.99 11.93 6.45
CA ARG A 26 8.71 10.90 5.70
C ARG A 26 8.58 11.15 4.21
N LEU A 27 7.39 11.42 3.70
CA LEU A 27 7.08 11.57 2.28
C LEU A 27 7.53 12.92 1.67
N ARG A 28 7.60 14.00 2.47
CA ARG A 28 8.01 15.32 1.97
C ARG A 28 9.52 15.50 1.85
N LYS A 29 10.33 14.50 2.21
CA LYS A 29 11.77 14.56 2.01
C LYS A 29 12.08 14.74 0.53
N THR A 30 12.94 15.71 0.22
CA THR A 30 13.26 16.12 -1.15
C THR A 30 13.83 14.97 -1.98
N GLU A 31 14.51 14.03 -1.34
CA GLU A 31 15.07 12.79 -1.91
C GLU A 31 14.03 11.78 -2.39
N LEU A 32 12.77 11.90 -1.98
CA LEU A 32 11.69 11.02 -2.41
C LEU A 32 10.84 11.63 -3.54
N LYS A 33 11.07 12.90 -3.87
CA LYS A 33 10.37 13.56 -4.98
C LYS A 33 10.78 12.89 -6.29
N LYS A 34 9.78 12.51 -7.07
CA LYS A 34 9.82 11.79 -8.37
C LYS A 34 10.10 10.30 -8.31
N ASP A 35 9.90 9.67 -7.16
CA ASP A 35 10.15 8.23 -7.04
C ASP A 35 8.98 7.48 -6.37
N TYR A 36 8.08 6.95 -7.21
CA TYR A 36 6.98 6.08 -6.78
C TYR A 36 7.45 4.89 -5.94
N LYS A 37 8.63 4.32 -6.23
CA LYS A 37 9.17 3.17 -5.49
C LYS A 37 9.47 3.58 -4.06
N ASN A 38 10.07 4.74 -3.87
CA ASN A 38 10.35 5.28 -2.56
C ASN A 38 9.08 5.63 -1.78
N ILE A 39 8.07 6.21 -2.44
CA ILE A 39 6.77 6.48 -1.83
C ILE A 39 6.12 5.17 -1.32
N VAL A 40 6.05 4.14 -2.18
CA VAL A 40 5.47 2.85 -1.82
C VAL A 40 6.29 2.16 -0.72
N ASN A 41 7.61 2.29 -0.73
CA ASN A 41 8.46 1.78 0.35
C ASN A 41 8.17 2.45 1.69
N VAL A 42 8.00 3.77 1.73
CA VAL A 42 7.65 4.50 2.97
C VAL A 42 6.31 4.04 3.52
N ILE A 43 5.30 3.87 2.66
CA ILE A 43 3.98 3.37 3.07
C ILE A 43 4.09 1.93 3.57
N SER A 44 4.86 1.10 2.87
CA SER A 44 5.09 -0.31 3.22
C SER A 44 5.78 -0.47 4.57
N GLN A 45 6.82 0.33 4.83
CA GLN A 45 7.52 0.36 6.13
C GLN A 45 6.58 0.80 7.25
N PHE A 46 5.76 1.82 7.02
CA PHE A 46 4.77 2.24 8.02
C PHE A 46 3.72 1.16 8.31
N ALA A 47 3.24 0.46 7.28
CA ALA A 47 2.34 -0.68 7.48
C ALA A 47 3.03 -1.82 8.27
N GLU A 48 4.33 -2.03 8.06
CA GLU A 48 5.14 -2.97 8.83
C GLU A 48 5.21 -2.57 10.32
N ASP A 49 5.54 -1.29 10.59
CA ASP A 49 5.58 -0.71 11.94
C ASP A 49 4.23 -0.92 12.68
N VAL A 50 3.13 -0.70 11.96
CA VAL A 50 1.76 -0.86 12.47
C VAL A 50 1.42 -2.32 12.79
N ILE A 51 1.87 -3.27 11.96
CA ILE A 51 1.72 -4.71 12.26
C ILE A 51 2.52 -5.09 13.51
N TYR A 52 3.75 -4.62 13.64
CA TYR A 52 4.57 -4.88 14.83
C TYR A 52 3.94 -4.32 16.10
N ALA A 53 3.28 -3.16 16.01
CA ALA A 53 2.50 -2.56 17.08
C ALA A 53 1.16 -3.27 17.36
N LYS A 54 0.79 -4.27 16.56
CA LYS A 54 -0.49 -5.01 16.65
C LYS A 54 -1.73 -4.11 16.47
N ASP A 55 -1.59 -2.98 15.76
CA ASP A 55 -2.70 -2.07 15.46
C ASP A 55 -3.39 -2.46 14.14
N TRP A 56 -4.26 -3.46 14.22
CA TRP A 56 -4.96 -4.04 13.08
C TRP A 56 -5.86 -3.06 12.36
N ARG A 57 -6.55 -2.20 13.12
CA ARG A 57 -7.45 -1.21 12.55
C ARG A 57 -6.67 -0.19 11.73
N ARG A 58 -5.50 0.24 12.22
CA ARG A 58 -4.63 1.15 11.47
C ARG A 58 -4.04 0.46 10.25
N PHE A 59 -3.66 -0.82 10.34
CA PHE A 59 -3.16 -1.57 9.19
C PHE A 59 -4.20 -1.64 8.07
N GLU A 60 -5.45 -2.00 8.39
CA GLU A 60 -6.55 -2.04 7.42
C GLU A 60 -6.75 -0.68 6.74
N TRP A 61 -6.73 0.40 7.53
CA TRP A 61 -6.81 1.75 6.98
C TRP A 61 -5.68 2.05 5.99
N VAL A 62 -4.44 1.71 6.34
CA VAL A 62 -3.29 1.89 5.43
C VAL A 62 -3.49 1.10 4.14
N MET A 63 -4.01 -0.12 4.22
CA MET A 63 -4.29 -0.93 3.03
C MET A 63 -5.42 -0.36 2.15
N GLN A 64 -6.44 0.27 2.74
CA GLN A 64 -7.45 1.02 1.99
C GLN A 64 -6.85 2.22 1.25
N VAL A 65 -5.92 2.93 1.88
CA VAL A 65 -5.18 4.03 1.24
C VAL A 65 -4.36 3.51 0.06
N VAL A 66 -3.64 2.39 0.24
CA VAL A 66 -2.86 1.77 -0.83
C VAL A 66 -3.76 1.32 -1.99
N ALA A 67 -4.91 0.71 -1.71
CA ALA A 67 -5.89 0.31 -2.73
C ALA A 67 -6.40 1.52 -3.53
N TYR A 68 -6.74 2.61 -2.85
CA TYR A 68 -7.17 3.83 -3.50
C TYR A 68 -6.08 4.41 -4.42
N VAL A 69 -4.83 4.44 -3.93
CA VAL A 69 -3.68 4.90 -4.71
C VAL A 69 -3.43 3.99 -5.93
N LEU A 70 -3.56 2.67 -5.78
CA LEU A 70 -3.46 1.72 -6.89
C LEU A 70 -4.52 2.00 -7.97
N GLU A 71 -5.77 2.16 -7.57
CA GLU A 71 -6.88 2.37 -8.51
C GLU A 71 -6.81 3.74 -9.22
N ARG A 72 -6.36 4.77 -8.51
CA ARG A 72 -6.30 6.16 -9.01
C ARG A 72 -4.95 6.56 -9.57
N GLY A 73 -3.90 5.81 -9.33
CA GLY A 73 -2.55 6.07 -9.79
C GLY A 73 -2.38 5.94 -11.29
N THR A 74 -1.30 6.54 -11.80
CA THR A 74 -0.77 6.28 -13.14
C THR A 74 -0.38 4.80 -13.30
N SER A 75 -0.26 4.33 -14.55
CA SER A 75 0.19 2.97 -14.83
C SER A 75 1.58 2.68 -14.23
N GLU A 76 2.46 3.67 -14.17
CA GLU A 76 3.78 3.55 -13.55
C GLU A 76 3.67 3.25 -12.05
N LEU A 77 2.84 4.03 -11.32
CA LEU A 77 2.58 3.78 -9.90
C LEU A 77 1.96 2.40 -9.68
N GLN A 78 1.02 1.98 -10.54
CA GLN A 78 0.42 0.65 -10.47
C GLN A 78 1.46 -0.46 -10.61
N ILE A 79 2.38 -0.34 -11.59
CA ILE A 79 3.49 -1.29 -11.79
C ILE A 79 4.36 -1.38 -10.53
N VAL A 80 4.70 -0.24 -9.93
CA VAL A 80 5.53 -0.19 -8.72
C VAL A 80 4.82 -0.86 -7.54
N ILE A 81 3.55 -0.54 -7.32
CA ILE A 81 2.72 -1.14 -6.27
C ILE A 81 2.67 -2.67 -6.46
N ASN A 82 2.30 -3.13 -7.65
CA ASN A 82 2.19 -4.56 -7.96
C ASN A 82 3.53 -5.30 -7.84
N GLY A 83 4.67 -4.64 -8.11
CA GLY A 83 5.99 -5.23 -7.97
C GLY A 83 6.54 -5.29 -6.53
N LEU A 84 6.17 -4.35 -5.66
CA LEU A 84 6.73 -4.22 -4.32
C LEU A 84 5.85 -4.85 -3.22
N LEU A 85 4.53 -4.75 -3.35
CA LEU A 85 3.61 -5.21 -2.31
C LEU A 85 3.64 -6.72 -2.06
N PRO A 86 3.72 -7.61 -3.06
CA PRO A 86 3.79 -9.06 -2.80
C PRO A 86 4.97 -9.44 -1.90
N LYS A 87 6.16 -8.84 -2.15
CA LYS A 87 7.36 -9.05 -1.31
C LYS A 87 7.15 -8.50 0.10
N THR A 88 6.41 -7.40 0.23
CA THR A 88 6.10 -6.77 1.51
C THR A 88 5.09 -7.60 2.30
N PHE A 89 4.06 -8.16 1.65
CA PHE A 89 3.11 -9.07 2.30
C PHE A 89 3.78 -10.32 2.86
N SER A 90 4.81 -10.84 2.20
CA SER A 90 5.62 -11.92 2.77
C SER A 90 6.25 -11.54 4.11
N ARG A 91 6.70 -10.28 4.28
CA ARG A 91 7.24 -9.78 5.55
C ARG A 91 6.13 -9.60 6.60
N PHE A 92 5.00 -9.03 6.21
CA PHE A 92 3.83 -8.87 7.09
C PHE A 92 3.34 -10.20 7.65
N LYS A 93 3.24 -11.21 6.78
CA LYS A 93 2.85 -12.57 7.16
C LYS A 93 3.82 -13.21 8.15
N LYS A 94 5.12 -12.92 8.05
CA LYS A 94 6.13 -13.39 9.02
C LYS A 94 6.04 -12.68 10.37
N ALA A 95 5.57 -11.44 10.41
CA ALA A 95 5.37 -10.68 11.64
C ALA A 95 4.05 -11.03 12.37
N CYS A 96 3.16 -11.76 11.71
CA CYS A 96 1.90 -12.24 12.25
C CYS A 96 1.94 -13.74 12.53
N ASN A 97 1.14 -14.21 13.49
CA ASN A 97 0.79 -15.63 13.53
C ASN A 97 -0.29 -15.93 12.47
N THR A 98 -0.56 -17.23 12.23
CA THR A 98 -1.49 -17.67 11.18
C THR A 98 -2.90 -17.12 11.35
N ILE A 99 -3.39 -17.02 12.60
CA ILE A 99 -4.74 -16.53 12.90
C ILE A 99 -4.84 -15.02 12.64
N GLU A 100 -3.86 -14.25 13.14
CA GLU A 100 -3.75 -12.82 12.89
C GLU A 100 -3.71 -12.51 11.40
N TRP A 101 -2.83 -13.21 10.65
CA TRP A 101 -2.71 -12.99 9.22
C TRP A 101 -4.00 -13.31 8.47
N SER A 102 -4.65 -14.43 8.79
CA SER A 102 -5.91 -14.82 8.15
C SER A 102 -7.01 -13.78 8.38
N HIS A 103 -7.06 -13.19 9.58
CA HIS A 103 -8.00 -12.11 9.89
C HIS A 103 -7.71 -10.84 9.09
N LEU A 104 -6.44 -10.43 9.02
CA LEU A 104 -6.04 -9.23 8.28
C LEU A 104 -6.28 -9.41 6.78
N GLU A 105 -5.88 -10.55 6.21
CA GLU A 105 -6.01 -10.89 4.80
C GLU A 105 -7.47 -10.81 4.33
N ALA A 106 -8.40 -11.35 5.12
CA ALA A 106 -9.84 -11.31 4.81
C ALA A 106 -10.44 -9.89 4.78
N ARG A 107 -9.79 -8.92 5.42
CA ARG A 107 -10.25 -7.52 5.54
C ARG A 107 -9.55 -6.57 4.57
N LEU A 108 -8.58 -7.07 3.81
CA LEU A 108 -7.91 -6.26 2.78
C LEU A 108 -8.90 -5.90 1.66
N PRO A 109 -8.71 -4.74 1.00
CA PRO A 109 -9.45 -4.42 -0.21
C PRO A 109 -9.22 -5.47 -1.31
N LEU A 110 -10.24 -5.75 -2.13
CA LEU A 110 -10.17 -6.78 -3.19
C LEU A 110 -9.00 -6.57 -4.15
N SER A 111 -8.74 -5.31 -4.55
CA SER A 111 -7.63 -4.95 -5.43
C SER A 111 -6.25 -5.27 -4.83
N ILE A 112 -6.16 -5.35 -3.49
CA ILE A 112 -4.96 -5.74 -2.76
C ILE A 112 -4.89 -7.25 -2.53
N GLN A 113 -6.02 -7.90 -2.22
CA GLN A 113 -6.09 -9.36 -2.08
C GLN A 113 -5.60 -10.07 -3.35
N GLN A 114 -5.95 -9.55 -4.52
CA GLN A 114 -5.49 -10.06 -5.82
C GLN A 114 -3.96 -10.05 -5.98
N LEU A 115 -3.24 -9.22 -5.23
CA LEU A 115 -1.78 -9.15 -5.26
C LEU A 115 -1.10 -10.16 -4.31
N ILE A 116 -1.87 -10.72 -3.37
CA ILE A 116 -1.37 -11.67 -2.37
C ILE A 116 -1.50 -13.10 -2.86
N LEU A 117 -2.57 -13.37 -3.61
CA LEU A 117 -2.79 -14.66 -4.23
C LEU A 117 -1.79 -14.80 -5.39
N PRO A 118 -0.91 -15.83 -5.38
CA PRO A 118 -0.17 -16.15 -6.58
C PRO A 118 -1.20 -16.48 -7.67
N GLU A 119 -1.04 -15.92 -8.86
CA GLU A 119 -1.84 -16.31 -10.03
C GLU A 119 -1.83 -17.84 -10.15
N GLY A 120 -2.98 -18.45 -9.86
CA GLY A 120 -3.06 -19.88 -9.57
C GLY A 120 -4.50 -20.34 -9.33
N ARG A 121 -5.44 -19.86 -10.16
CA ARG A 121 -6.68 -20.57 -10.51
C ARG A 121 -6.96 -20.30 -11.99
N ASN A 122 -6.10 -20.85 -12.83
CA ASN A 122 -6.55 -21.42 -14.10
C ASN A 122 -6.76 -22.90 -13.81
N ASP A 123 -7.99 -23.27 -13.52
CA ASP A 123 -8.53 -24.61 -13.84
C ASP A 123 -9.75 -24.38 -14.73
#